data_AF-A0A660ZGE7-F1
#
_entry.id   AF-A0A660ZGE7-F1
#
_cell.length_a   1.000
_cell.length_b   1.000
_cell.length_c   1.000
_cell.angle_alpha   90.00
_cell.angle_beta   90.00
_cell.angle_gamma   90.00
#
_symmetry.space_group_name_H-M   'P 1'
#
loop_
_entity.id
_entity.type
_entity.pdbx_description
1 polymer ?
#
loop_
_entity_poly.entity_id
_entity_poly.type
_entity_poly.pdbx_seq_one_letter_code
_entity_poly.pdbx_strand_id
1 'polypeptide(L)'
;SLQTHTSFYTPVSYHMIRLTFQPSNAGYGNAFILKFEGGLEVLFIRADVNADQVVNLSDLSYLANFLFSGGASPTCSEAADVNDDGYADLNDIFYLANFLFSTGPEPPQPYPDCGPDPTGDDLDRESYPPCE
;
A
#
# COMPACT_ATOMS: atom_id res chain seq x y z
N SER A 1 18.33 5.27 -32.34
CA SER A 1 18.35 6.40 -31.40
C SER A 1 17.99 5.84 -30.04
N LEU A 2 18.90 5.92 -29.06
CA LEU A 2 18.70 5.38 -27.72
C LEU A 2 17.58 6.17 -27.03
N GLN A 3 16.43 5.53 -26.78
CA GLN A 3 15.37 6.10 -25.94
C GLN A 3 15.84 6.01 -24.48
N THR A 4 16.43 7.08 -23.96
CA THR A 4 16.73 7.20 -22.54
C THR A 4 15.41 7.38 -21.79
N HIS A 5 14.80 6.28 -21.36
CA HIS A 5 13.73 6.28 -20.38
C HIS A 5 14.32 6.82 -19.07
N THR A 6 14.08 8.10 -18.80
CA THR A 6 14.49 8.71 -17.55
C THR A 6 13.24 8.89 -16.71
N SER A 7 13.03 7.96 -15.79
CA SER A 7 11.97 8.06 -14.79
C SER A 7 12.45 8.96 -13.68
N PHE A 8 11.62 9.93 -13.29
CA PHE A 8 11.86 10.76 -12.12
C PHE A 8 10.68 10.58 -11.16
N TYR A 9 10.99 10.34 -9.89
CA TYR A 9 10.03 10.34 -8.80
C TYR A 9 10.09 11.71 -8.13
N THR A 10 8.97 12.43 -8.06
CA THR A 10 8.89 13.73 -7.37
C THR A 10 8.10 13.59 -6.08
N PRO A 11 8.62 13.97 -4.92
CA PRO A 11 7.83 13.99 -3.69
C PRO A 11 6.85 15.17 -3.74
N VAL A 12 5.58 14.89 -4.03
CA VAL A 12 4.46 15.82 -3.79
C VAL A 12 3.65 15.26 -2.63
N SER A 13 4.08 15.63 -1.42
CA SER A 13 3.53 15.30 -0.10
C SER A 13 3.19 13.83 0.21
N TYR A 14 2.51 13.07 -0.64
CA TYR A 14 2.10 11.67 -0.43
C TYR A 14 1.91 10.89 -1.76
N HIS A 15 2.55 11.30 -2.87
CA HIS A 15 2.23 10.75 -4.20
C HIS A 15 3.49 10.31 -4.98
N MET A 16 3.58 9.03 -5.33
CA MET A 16 4.54 8.51 -6.32
C MET A 16 3.93 8.60 -7.72
N ILE A 17 4.17 9.70 -8.43
CA ILE A 17 3.74 9.85 -9.82
C ILE A 17 4.84 9.32 -10.73
N ARG A 18 4.57 8.29 -11.54
CA ARG A 18 5.46 7.92 -12.64
C ARG A 18 5.23 8.87 -13.80
N LEU A 19 6.28 9.60 -14.15
CA LEU A 19 6.29 10.48 -15.32
C LEU A 19 6.89 9.72 -16.51
N THR A 20 6.10 9.48 -17.56
CA THR A 20 6.60 8.97 -18.83
C THR A 20 6.53 10.05 -19.91
N PHE A 21 7.62 10.19 -20.67
CA PHE A 21 7.72 11.11 -21.78
C PHE A 21 7.40 10.38 -23.08
N GLN A 22 6.30 10.74 -23.73
CA GLN A 22 5.94 10.22 -25.05
C GLN A 22 6.13 11.30 -26.13
N PRO A 23 6.73 10.99 -27.29
CA PRO A 23 6.83 11.94 -28.39
C PRO A 23 5.44 12.41 -28.85
N SER A 24 5.24 13.73 -28.91
CA SER A 24 4.00 14.30 -29.43
C SER A 24 3.99 14.29 -30.96
N ASN A 25 2.90 13.78 -31.56
CA ASN A 25 2.60 13.97 -32.98
C ASN A 25 1.69 15.19 -33.24
N ALA A 26 1.23 15.87 -32.18
CA ALA A 26 0.56 17.16 -32.33
C ALA A 26 1.64 18.17 -32.76
N GLY A 27 1.41 18.91 -33.85
CA GLY A 27 2.37 19.77 -34.58
C GLY A 27 3.03 20.93 -33.82
N TYR A 28 3.13 20.82 -32.50
CA TYR A 28 3.99 21.58 -31.62
C TYR A 28 5.38 20.92 -31.66
N GLY A 29 6.35 21.55 -32.32
CA GLY A 29 7.73 21.06 -32.43
C GLY A 29 8.30 20.64 -31.07
N ASN A 30 9.09 19.56 -31.06
CA ASN A 30 9.80 18.95 -29.91
C ASN A 30 9.01 18.83 -28.60
N ALA A 31 7.68 18.82 -28.64
CA ALA A 31 6.84 18.58 -27.47
C ALA A 31 6.88 17.09 -27.07
N PHE A 32 7.06 16.83 -25.78
CA PHE A 32 6.81 15.52 -25.17
C PHE A 32 5.52 15.62 -24.37
N ILE A 33 4.63 14.64 -24.52
CA ILE A 33 3.47 14.50 -23.64
C ILE A 33 3.96 13.90 -22.33
N LEU A 34 3.65 14.58 -21.22
CA LEU A 34 3.77 14.01 -19.89
C LEU A 34 2.56 13.12 -19.66
N LYS A 35 2.83 11.81 -19.55
CA LYS A 35 1.85 10.87 -19.05
C LYS A 35 2.09 10.70 -17.55
N PHE A 36 1.04 10.98 -16.80
CA PHE A 36 0.95 10.66 -15.38
C PHE A 36 0.42 9.23 -15.31
N GLU A 37 1.28 8.28 -14.99
CA GLU A 37 0.90 6.89 -14.76
C GLU A 37 1.14 6.62 -13.26
N GLY A 38 0.09 6.65 -12.46
CA GLY A 38 0.18 6.48 -11.01
C GLY A 38 -1.09 6.96 -10.32
N GLY A 39 -1.70 6.07 -9.53
CA GLY A 39 -2.78 6.43 -8.61
C GLY A 39 -2.23 7.15 -7.38
N LEU A 40 -3.11 7.66 -6.53
CA LEU A 40 -2.74 7.90 -5.13
C LEU A 40 -2.28 6.55 -4.56
N GLU A 41 -0.98 6.37 -4.33
CA GLU A 41 -0.51 5.29 -3.48
C GLU A 41 -0.71 5.74 -2.03
N VAL A 42 -1.57 5.04 -1.31
CA VAL A 42 -1.76 5.27 0.12
C VAL A 42 -0.53 4.73 0.82
N LEU A 43 0.07 5.52 1.71
CA LEU A 43 1.11 5.03 2.60
C LEU A 43 0.42 4.37 3.80
N PHE A 44 0.88 3.20 4.20
CA PHE A 44 0.35 2.48 5.37
C PHE A 44 1.44 1.68 6.06
N ILE A 45 1.10 1.13 7.22
CA ILE A 45 1.91 0.12 7.91
C ILE A 45 1.16 -1.21 7.80
N ARG A 46 1.75 -2.20 7.13
CA ARG A 46 1.17 -3.54 7.03
C ARG A 46 1.06 -4.14 8.42
N ALA A 47 -0.09 -4.78 8.68
CA ALA A 47 -0.49 -5.33 9.97
C ALA A 47 -0.89 -4.34 11.07
N ASP A 48 -0.90 -3.03 10.81
CA ASP A 48 -1.52 -2.04 11.70
C ASP A 48 -2.97 -1.79 11.25
N VAL A 49 -3.82 -2.75 11.60
CA VAL A 49 -5.20 -2.89 11.12
C VAL A 49 -6.12 -1.88 11.81
N ASN A 50 -5.78 -1.48 13.04
CA ASN A 50 -6.56 -0.50 13.80
C ASN A 50 -6.08 0.95 13.59
N ALA A 51 -5.02 1.16 12.79
CA ALA A 51 -4.44 2.43 12.42
C ALA A 51 -3.92 3.25 13.62
N ASP A 52 -3.25 2.60 14.57
CA ASP A 52 -2.70 3.22 15.79
C ASP A 52 -1.16 3.40 15.80
N GLN A 53 -0.49 3.04 14.70
CA GLN A 53 0.96 3.03 14.44
C GLN A 53 1.73 1.96 15.23
N VAL A 54 1.05 1.01 15.86
CA VAL A 54 1.69 -0.01 16.70
C VAL A 54 1.14 -1.39 16.39
N VAL A 55 1.87 -2.17 15.58
CA VAL A 55 1.51 -3.57 15.31
C VAL A 55 1.61 -4.42 16.59
N ASN A 56 0.47 -4.82 17.13
CA ASN A 56 0.35 -5.59 18.37
C ASN A 56 -0.93 -6.46 18.43
N LEU A 57 -1.26 -7.01 19.62
CA LEU A 57 -2.44 -7.87 19.79
C LEU A 57 -3.79 -7.15 19.56
N SER A 58 -3.82 -5.83 19.67
CA SER A 58 -4.98 -5.00 19.34
C SER A 58 -5.35 -5.15 17.86
N ASP A 59 -4.39 -5.18 16.94
CA ASP A 59 -4.61 -5.38 15.51
C ASP A 59 -5.21 -6.73 15.20
N LEU A 60 -4.64 -7.78 15.81
CA LEU A 60 -5.17 -9.14 15.70
C LEU A 60 -6.63 -9.21 16.18
N SER A 61 -6.94 -8.55 17.29
CA SER A 61 -8.30 -8.50 17.82
C SER A 61 -9.25 -7.68 16.93
N TYR A 62 -8.76 -6.59 16.33
CA TYR A 62 -9.51 -5.73 15.43
C TYR A 62 -9.88 -6.49 14.16
N LEU A 63 -8.89 -7.14 13.53
CA LEU A 63 -9.08 -7.96 12.33
C LEU A 63 -10.07 -9.10 12.58
N ALA A 64 -9.95 -9.81 13.72
CA ALA A 64 -10.88 -10.88 14.07
C ALA A 64 -12.32 -10.36 14.27
N ASN A 65 -12.48 -9.20 14.90
CA ASN A 65 -13.79 -8.58 15.10
C ASN A 65 -14.43 -8.16 13.77
N PHE A 66 -13.65 -7.57 12.86
CA PHE A 66 -14.08 -7.23 11.51
C PHE A 66 -14.58 -8.47 10.76
N LEU A 67 -13.76 -9.53 10.69
CA LEU A 67 -14.06 -10.73 9.90
C LEU A 67 -15.21 -11.58 10.45
N PHE A 68 -15.32 -11.70 11.79
CA PHE A 68 -16.22 -12.69 12.40
C PHE A 68 -17.33 -12.12 13.26
N SER A 69 -17.24 -10.85 13.65
CA SER A 69 -18.16 -10.25 14.64
C SER A 69 -18.90 -9.01 14.13
N GLY A 70 -18.76 -8.66 12.85
CA GLY A 70 -19.37 -7.47 12.27
C GLY A 70 -18.80 -6.17 12.84
N GLY A 71 -17.52 -6.20 13.22
CA GLY A 71 -16.76 -5.02 13.63
C GLY A 71 -16.65 -3.98 12.51
N ALA A 72 -16.11 -2.81 12.86
CA ALA A 72 -15.83 -1.78 11.87
C ALA A 72 -14.79 -2.29 10.84
N SER A 73 -14.97 -1.90 9.58
CA SER A 73 -13.97 -2.16 8.54
C SER A 73 -12.64 -1.46 8.89
N PRO A 74 -11.48 -2.06 8.57
CA PRO A 74 -10.22 -1.35 8.54
C PRO A 74 -10.32 -0.10 7.66
N THR A 75 -9.60 0.96 8.02
CA THR A 75 -9.56 2.19 7.19
C THR A 75 -8.70 2.03 5.94
N CYS A 76 -7.78 1.06 5.97
CA CYS A 76 -6.96 0.64 4.85
C CYS A 76 -7.03 -0.88 4.75
N SER A 77 -7.59 -1.37 3.65
CA SER A 77 -7.70 -2.81 3.38
C SER A 77 -6.32 -3.47 3.18
N GLU A 78 -5.35 -2.76 2.60
CA GLU A 78 -3.96 -3.23 2.42
C GLU A 78 -3.25 -3.47 3.77
N ALA A 79 -3.59 -2.73 4.83
CA ALA A 79 -3.05 -2.98 6.17
C ALA A 79 -3.61 -4.27 6.80
N ALA A 80 -4.80 -4.70 6.38
CA ALA A 80 -5.51 -5.89 6.85
C ALA A 80 -5.15 -7.16 6.07
N ASP A 81 -4.64 -7.02 4.84
CA ASP A 81 -3.94 -8.06 4.09
C ASP A 81 -2.50 -8.15 4.62
N VAL A 82 -2.37 -8.90 5.72
CA VAL A 82 -1.12 -9.04 6.47
C VAL A 82 -0.14 -9.93 5.74
N ASN A 83 -0.63 -10.91 4.98
CA ASN A 83 0.20 -11.87 4.27
C ASN A 83 0.54 -11.45 2.82
N ASP A 84 -0.05 -10.35 2.33
CA ASP A 84 0.17 -9.75 1.01
C ASP A 84 -0.24 -10.72 -0.13
N ASP A 85 -1.40 -11.36 0.01
CA ASP A 85 -1.96 -12.31 -0.97
C ASP A 85 -3.13 -11.77 -1.81
N GLY A 86 -3.52 -10.51 -1.56
CA GLY A 86 -4.59 -9.77 -2.20
C GLY A 86 -5.95 -9.93 -1.52
N TYR A 87 -6.02 -10.56 -0.35
CA TYR A 87 -7.26 -10.79 0.39
C TYR A 87 -7.07 -10.61 1.89
N ALA A 88 -7.89 -9.76 2.51
CA ALA A 88 -8.00 -9.71 3.98
C ALA A 88 -8.97 -10.81 4.48
N ASP A 89 -8.44 -11.94 4.94
CA ASP A 89 -9.19 -13.12 5.36
C ASP A 89 -8.62 -13.84 6.62
N LEU A 90 -9.02 -15.10 6.83
CA LEU A 90 -8.60 -15.89 7.99
C LEU A 90 -7.08 -16.20 7.99
N ASN A 91 -6.44 -16.25 6.82
CA ASN A 91 -5.00 -16.50 6.71
C ASN A 91 -4.19 -15.35 7.30
N ASP A 92 -4.67 -14.11 7.21
CA ASP A 92 -4.04 -12.93 7.84
C ASP A 92 -4.05 -13.00 9.35
N ILE A 93 -5.14 -13.51 9.94
CA ILE A 93 -5.23 -13.77 11.38
C ILE A 93 -4.13 -14.74 11.81
N PHE A 94 -3.95 -15.84 11.08
CA PHE A 94 -2.90 -16.81 11.39
C PHE A 94 -1.51 -16.24 11.16
N TYR A 95 -1.32 -15.48 10.08
CA TYR A 95 -0.04 -14.83 9.79
C TYR A 95 0.35 -13.87 10.90
N LEU A 96 -0.54 -12.93 11.25
CA LEU A 96 -0.32 -11.93 12.29
C LEU A 96 -0.08 -12.57 13.65
N ALA A 97 -0.88 -13.58 14.02
CA ALA A 97 -0.65 -14.31 15.27
C ALA A 97 0.73 -14.99 15.29
N ASN A 98 1.13 -15.66 14.21
CA ASN A 98 2.44 -16.30 14.14
C ASN A 98 3.58 -15.28 14.26
N PHE A 99 3.44 -14.11 13.63
CA PHE A 99 4.40 -13.03 13.76
C PHE A 99 4.49 -12.52 15.21
N LEU A 100 3.36 -12.15 15.82
CA LEU A 100 3.30 -11.58 17.17
C LEU A 100 3.82 -12.54 18.26
N PHE A 101 3.67 -13.85 18.07
CA PHE A 101 4.22 -14.88 18.95
C PHE A 101 5.62 -15.37 18.56
N SER A 102 6.28 -14.71 17.60
CA SER A 102 7.64 -15.02 17.13
C SER A 102 7.80 -16.45 16.56
N THR A 103 6.73 -17.01 15.99
CA THR A 103 6.72 -18.32 15.32
C THR A 103 6.64 -18.22 13.80
N GLY A 104 6.51 -17.01 13.25
CA GLY A 104 6.43 -16.73 11.82
C GLY A 104 7.35 -15.59 11.37
N PRO A 105 7.39 -15.31 10.05
CA PRO A 105 8.10 -14.17 9.49
C PRO A 105 7.47 -12.83 9.90
N GLU A 106 8.23 -11.75 9.73
CA GLU A 106 7.69 -10.38 9.77
C GLU A 106 6.73 -10.13 8.60
N PRO A 107 5.71 -9.26 8.75
CA PRO A 107 4.86 -8.85 7.66
C PRO A 107 5.68 -8.34 6.46
N PRO A 108 5.25 -8.62 5.22
CA PRO A 108 5.84 -8.02 4.03
C PRO A 108 5.81 -6.50 4.12
N GLN A 109 6.63 -5.84 3.31
CA GLN A 109 6.60 -4.38 3.22
C GLN A 109 5.19 -3.89 2.86
N PRO A 110 4.73 -2.74 3.39
CA PRO A 110 5.44 -1.78 4.23
C PRO A 110 5.29 -2.04 5.75
N TYR A 111 6.29 -2.68 6.37
CA TYR A 111 6.41 -2.85 7.82
C TYR A 111 7.90 -2.70 8.20
N PRO A 112 8.27 -2.09 9.34
CA PRO A 112 7.41 -1.49 10.37
C PRO A 112 7.05 -0.02 10.15
N ASP A 113 7.61 0.59 9.10
CA ASP A 113 7.44 2.01 8.81
C ASP A 113 6.41 2.22 7.69
N CYS A 114 5.78 3.40 7.68
CA CYS A 114 4.90 3.83 6.60
C CYS A 114 5.59 3.69 5.23
N GLY A 115 4.90 3.05 4.29
CA GLY A 115 5.37 2.91 2.92
C GLY A 115 4.25 2.56 1.96
N PRO A 116 4.54 2.60 0.65
CA PRO A 116 3.60 2.10 -0.36
C PRO A 116 3.62 0.57 -0.41
N ASP A 117 2.55 -0.02 -0.96
CA ASP A 117 2.55 -1.44 -1.34
C ASP A 117 3.51 -1.69 -2.52
N PRO A 118 4.55 -2.54 -2.39
CA PRO A 118 5.47 -2.86 -3.47
C PRO A 118 4.95 -3.89 -4.48
N THR A 119 3.91 -4.67 -4.14
CA THR A 119 3.35 -5.72 -5.00
C THR A 119 2.26 -5.16 -5.93
N GLY A 120 1.62 -4.06 -5.52
CA GLY A 120 0.70 -3.30 -6.36
C GLY A 120 -0.55 -4.11 -6.72
N ASP A 121 -1.12 -4.77 -5.72
CA ASP A 121 -2.38 -5.48 -5.79
C ASP A 121 -3.60 -4.52 -5.92
N ASP A 122 -4.75 -5.10 -6.30
CA ASP A 122 -5.98 -4.40 -6.65
C ASP A 122 -6.94 -4.29 -5.45
N LEU A 123 -6.41 -4.07 -4.24
CA LEU A 123 -7.25 -3.69 -3.09
C LEU A 123 -7.65 -2.22 -3.21
N ASP A 124 -8.85 -1.91 -2.71
CA ASP A 124 -9.36 -0.53 -2.71
C ASP A 124 -8.45 0.32 -1.80
N ARG A 125 -7.68 1.21 -2.44
CA ARG A 125 -6.75 2.17 -1.80
C ARG A 125 -7.51 3.22 -1.01
N GLU A 126 -7.94 2.82 0.18
CA GLU A 126 -8.63 3.66 1.15
C GLU A 126 -7.62 4.43 2.01
N SER A 127 -7.98 5.63 2.46
CA SER A 127 -7.08 6.53 3.21
C SER A 127 -6.55 5.90 4.50
N TYR A 128 -5.27 6.17 4.80
CA TYR A 128 -4.63 5.74 6.05
C TYR A 128 -4.04 6.96 6.80
N PRO A 129 -4.85 7.65 7.63
CA PRO A 129 -4.46 8.90 8.29
C PRO A 129 -3.13 8.87 9.06
N PRO A 130 -2.69 7.75 9.67
CA PRO A 130 -1.42 7.73 10.39
C PRO A 130 -0.19 8.03 9.54
N CYS A 131 -0.25 7.79 8.23
CA CYS A 131 0.86 8.01 7.29
C CYS A 131 0.61 9.19 6.32
N GLU A 132 -0.37 10.05 6.63
CA GLU A 132 -0.73 11.28 5.90
C GLU A 132 -0.07 12.56 6.45
#